data_AF-Q73LR3-F1
#
_entry.id   AF-Q73LR3-F1
#
_cell.length_a   1.000
_cell.length_b   1.000
_cell.length_c   1.000
_cell.angle_alpha   90.00
_cell.angle_beta   90.00
_cell.angle_gamma   90.00
#
_symmetry.space_group_name_H-M   'P 1'
#
loop_
_entity.id
_entity.type
_entity.pdbx_description
1 polymer ?
#
loop_
_entity_poly.entity_id
_entity_poly.type
_entity_poly.pdbx_seq_one_letter_code
_entity_poly.pdbx_strand_id
1 'polypeptide(L)'
;MIFMDKMTKLDHMSERVKKTGNPKKLNPNTYLGSLESYFELVQNEYRYERDRKQGLETRSGIVLTIVAAMVAIIFDKIPFKDIFSLMMPQLNFIILLKIIAGLLVYFSYIGSVFFAFKTLYTASYAMYNVANISSEKLGNQKNIELGIIITAYRDIIKENRKINEKKAKAFEHAIKLIVICSISVSIYINL
;
A
#
# COMPACT_ATOMS: atom_id res chain seq x y z
N MET A 1 20.66 41.24 -16.09
CA MET A 1 21.25 39.99 -16.64
C MET A 1 21.31 38.83 -15.64
N ILE A 2 21.47 39.09 -14.33
CA ILE A 2 21.57 38.03 -13.29
C ILE A 2 20.23 37.32 -12.99
N PHE A 3 19.09 37.99 -13.21
CA PHE A 3 17.76 37.41 -12.94
C PHE A 3 17.32 36.37 -13.99
N MET A 4 17.75 36.55 -15.24
CA MET A 4 17.43 35.64 -16.35
C MET A 4 18.17 34.31 -16.20
N ASP A 5 19.43 34.34 -15.76
CA ASP A 5 20.27 33.15 -15.51
C ASP A 5 19.76 32.26 -14.37
N LYS A 6 19.07 32.84 -13.38
CA LYS A 6 18.41 32.09 -12.29
C LYS A 6 17.15 31.37 -12.76
N MET A 7 16.37 31.94 -13.68
CA MET A 7 15.17 31.27 -14.22
C MET A 7 15.54 30.09 -15.13
N THR A 8 16.60 30.21 -15.93
CA THR A 8 17.08 29.10 -16.77
C THR A 8 17.58 27.91 -15.94
N LYS A 9 18.22 28.16 -14.78
CA LYS A 9 18.63 27.09 -13.85
C LYS A 9 17.47 26.40 -13.14
N LEU A 10 16.39 27.12 -12.84
CA LEU A 10 15.18 26.54 -12.23
C LEU A 10 14.40 25.67 -13.22
N ASP A 11 14.30 26.07 -14.49
CA ASP A 11 13.70 25.23 -15.54
C ASP A 11 14.52 23.97 -15.82
N HIS A 12 15.86 24.07 -15.84
CA HIS A 12 16.72 22.88 -15.96
C HIS A 12 16.69 21.96 -14.73
N MET A 13 16.37 22.47 -13.53
CA MET A 13 16.12 21.64 -12.34
C MET A 13 14.74 20.96 -12.42
N SER A 14 13.70 21.66 -12.89
CA SER A 14 12.35 21.12 -13.12
C SER A 14 12.36 19.97 -14.15
N GLU A 15 13.15 20.09 -15.22
CA GLU A 15 13.33 19.00 -16.19
C GLU A 15 14.12 17.80 -15.65
N ARG A 16 15.11 18.02 -14.76
CA ARG A 16 15.85 16.93 -14.11
C ARG A 16 15.01 16.17 -13.09
N VAL A 17 14.07 16.83 -12.41
CA VAL A 17 13.15 16.19 -11.46
C VAL A 17 12.04 15.41 -12.18
N LYS A 18 11.67 15.76 -13.42
CA LYS A 18 10.78 14.90 -14.25
C LYS A 18 11.44 13.62 -14.78
N LYS A 19 12.77 13.45 -14.60
CA LYS A 19 13.51 12.22 -14.94
C LYS A 19 13.77 11.30 -13.74
N THR A 20 13.21 11.58 -12.56
CA THR A 20 13.24 10.61 -11.46
C THR A 20 12.00 9.71 -11.49
N GLY A 21 12.20 8.48 -11.97
CA GLY A 21 11.50 7.33 -11.40
C GLY A 21 10.15 6.94 -12.01
N ASN A 22 10.05 6.85 -13.34
CA ASN A 22 9.23 5.75 -13.87
C ASN A 22 10.13 4.52 -13.80
N PRO A 23 9.78 3.42 -13.09
CA PRO A 23 10.58 2.20 -13.20
C PRO A 23 10.57 1.82 -14.68
N LYS A 24 11.73 1.90 -15.34
CA LYS A 24 11.92 1.34 -16.68
C LYS A 24 11.35 -0.08 -16.58
N LYS A 25 10.25 -0.37 -17.29
CA LYS A 25 9.85 -1.75 -17.53
C LYS A 25 11.03 -2.39 -18.26
N LEU A 26 11.82 -3.15 -17.52
CA LEU A 26 13.01 -3.77 -18.06
C LEU A 26 12.59 -4.83 -19.08
N ASN A 27 13.24 -4.82 -20.23
CA ASN A 27 13.05 -5.84 -21.26
C ASN A 27 13.58 -7.17 -20.70
N PRO A 28 12.77 -8.24 -20.64
CA PRO A 28 13.19 -9.56 -20.15
C PRO A 28 14.41 -10.14 -20.88
N ASN A 29 14.68 -9.68 -22.10
CA ASN A 29 15.73 -10.22 -22.97
C ASN A 29 17.11 -9.56 -22.79
N THR A 30 17.28 -8.62 -21.86
CA THR A 30 18.57 -7.92 -21.64
C THR A 30 19.55 -8.73 -20.78
N TYR A 31 19.08 -9.73 -20.03
CA TYR A 31 19.90 -10.56 -19.14
C TYR A 31 20.39 -11.84 -19.82
N LEU A 32 21.10 -11.71 -20.93
CA LEU A 32 21.74 -12.85 -21.59
C LEU A 32 23.13 -13.08 -20.99
N GLY A 33 23.21 -14.02 -20.03
CA GLY A 33 24.34 -14.95 -19.93
C GLY A 33 25.39 -14.76 -18.82
N SER A 34 25.45 -13.62 -18.11
CA SER A 34 26.45 -13.44 -17.03
C SER A 34 25.85 -13.47 -15.63
N LEU A 35 26.63 -13.90 -14.64
CA LEU A 35 26.20 -13.99 -13.25
C LEU A 35 25.93 -12.60 -12.66
N GLU A 36 26.72 -11.61 -13.06
CA GLU A 36 26.53 -10.20 -12.74
C GLU A 36 25.18 -9.68 -13.24
N SER A 37 24.79 -10.04 -14.46
CA SER A 37 23.48 -9.70 -15.02
C SER A 37 22.33 -10.27 -14.17
N TYR A 38 22.43 -11.52 -13.70
CA TYR A 38 21.44 -12.10 -12.79
C TYR A 38 21.41 -11.42 -11.42
N PHE A 39 22.58 -11.03 -10.90
CA PHE A 39 22.66 -10.29 -9.65
C PHE A 39 21.99 -8.91 -9.75
N GLU A 40 22.23 -8.16 -10.82
CA GLU A 40 21.57 -6.89 -11.09
C GLU A 40 20.05 -7.04 -11.21
N LEU A 41 19.57 -8.08 -11.90
CA LEU A 41 18.14 -8.38 -11.99
C LEU A 41 17.52 -8.58 -10.61
N VAL A 42 18.12 -9.44 -9.80
CA VAL A 42 17.59 -9.78 -8.48
C VAL A 42 17.67 -8.58 -7.52
N GLN A 43 18.71 -7.75 -7.60
CA GLN A 43 18.81 -6.50 -6.85
C GLN A 43 17.70 -5.52 -7.24
N ASN A 44 17.42 -5.37 -8.54
CA ASN A 44 16.35 -4.53 -9.04
C ASN A 44 14.96 -5.02 -8.60
N GLU A 45 14.71 -6.33 -8.66
CA GLU A 45 13.47 -6.93 -8.18
C GLU A 45 13.28 -6.76 -6.66
N TYR A 46 14.36 -6.91 -5.87
CA TYR A 46 14.32 -6.65 -4.44
C TYR A 46 13.95 -5.19 -4.13
N ARG A 47 14.54 -4.22 -4.86
CA ARG A 47 14.20 -2.80 -4.75
C ARG A 47 12.74 -2.54 -5.11
N TYR A 48 12.27 -3.10 -6.23
CA TYR A 48 10.88 -2.97 -6.64
C TYR A 48 9.90 -3.50 -5.58
N GLU A 49 10.22 -4.63 -4.94
CA GLU A 49 9.37 -5.19 -3.88
C GLU A 49 9.34 -4.29 -2.62
N ARG A 50 10.46 -3.66 -2.28
CA ARG A 50 10.53 -2.67 -1.20
C ARG A 50 9.73 -1.41 -1.52
N ASP A 51 9.83 -0.90 -2.74
CA ASP A 51 9.07 0.27 -3.21
C ASP A 51 7.56 -0.04 -3.20
N ARG A 52 7.17 -1.24 -3.61
CA ARG A 52 5.78 -1.73 -3.54
C ARG A 52 5.25 -1.77 -2.11
N LYS A 53 6.04 -2.25 -1.15
CA LYS A 53 5.71 -2.23 0.29
C LYS A 53 5.44 -0.79 0.75
N GLN A 54 6.39 0.11 0.50
CA GLN A 54 6.27 1.50 0.92
C GLN A 54 5.06 2.19 0.27
N GLY A 55 4.78 1.88 -0.99
CA GLY A 55 3.61 2.35 -1.70
C GLY A 55 2.30 1.91 -1.06
N LEU A 56 2.20 0.64 -0.62
CA LEU A 56 1.04 0.13 0.11
C LEU A 56 0.87 0.80 1.48
N GLU A 57 1.95 0.95 2.24
CA GLU A 57 1.92 1.59 3.56
C GLU A 57 1.51 3.07 3.45
N THR A 58 2.06 3.79 2.47
CA THR A 58 1.71 5.19 2.19
C THR A 58 0.24 5.34 1.83
N ARG A 59 -0.25 4.54 0.86
CA ARG A 59 -1.66 4.57 0.44
C ARG A 59 -2.61 4.19 1.59
N SER A 60 -2.22 3.23 2.42
CA SER A 60 -3.00 2.84 3.59
C SER A 60 -3.06 3.94 4.66
N GLY A 61 -1.98 4.70 4.86
CA GLY A 61 -1.98 5.87 5.73
C GLY A 61 -2.92 6.98 5.26
N ILE A 62 -2.97 7.23 3.94
CA ILE A 62 -3.93 8.15 3.33
C ILE A 62 -5.37 7.67 3.59
N VAL A 63 -5.63 6.38 3.34
CA VAL A 63 -6.94 5.78 3.60
C VAL A 63 -7.36 5.92 5.06
N LEU A 64 -6.45 5.65 6.00
CA LEU A 64 -6.73 5.79 7.43
C LEU A 64 -7.10 7.24 7.80
N THR A 65 -6.45 8.23 7.16
CA THR A 65 -6.75 9.66 7.35
C THR A 65 -8.17 10.00 6.87
N ILE A 66 -8.56 9.48 5.70
CA ILE A 66 -9.92 9.67 5.16
C ILE A 66 -10.95 9.06 6.11
N VAL A 67 -10.73 7.83 6.56
CA VAL A 67 -11.63 7.15 7.49
C VAL A 67 -11.71 7.90 8.83
N ALA A 68 -10.59 8.39 9.35
CA ALA A 68 -10.59 9.22 10.55
C ALA A 68 -11.42 10.51 10.37
N ALA A 69 -11.35 11.16 9.21
CA ALA A 69 -12.17 12.34 8.91
C ALA A 69 -13.68 12.00 8.84
N MET A 70 -14.03 10.82 8.33
CA MET A 70 -15.43 10.36 8.27
C MET A 70 -16.06 10.17 9.66
N VAL A 71 -15.27 9.93 10.72
CA VAL A 71 -15.82 9.67 12.06
C VAL A 71 -16.68 10.82 12.57
N ALA A 72 -16.27 12.07 12.29
CA ALA A 72 -17.01 13.26 12.71
C ALA A 72 -18.39 13.31 12.06
N ILE A 73 -18.47 12.99 10.76
CA ILE A 73 -19.73 12.96 10.01
C ILE A 73 -20.63 11.85 10.53
N ILE A 74 -20.07 10.65 10.78
CA ILE A 74 -20.83 9.50 11.27
C ILE A 74 -21.44 9.79 12.65
N PHE A 75 -20.65 10.34 13.57
CA PHE A 75 -21.12 10.62 14.93
C PHE A 75 -22.10 11.80 15.00
N ASP A 76 -21.93 12.82 14.15
CA ASP A 76 -22.83 13.97 14.09
C ASP A 76 -24.16 13.63 13.39
N LYS A 77 -24.12 12.94 12.25
CA LYS A 77 -25.31 12.71 11.40
C LYS A 77 -26.02 11.40 11.64
N ILE A 78 -25.36 10.40 12.20
CA ILE A 78 -25.89 9.04 12.33
C ILE A 78 -25.66 8.54 13.77
N PRO A 79 -26.18 9.21 14.81
CA PRO A 79 -25.97 8.76 16.17
C PRO A 79 -26.64 7.40 16.40
N PHE A 80 -26.00 6.53 17.17
CA PHE A 80 -26.52 5.18 17.45
C PHE A 80 -27.94 5.18 18.00
N LYS A 81 -28.27 6.16 18.85
CA LYS A 81 -29.60 6.32 19.46
C LYS A 81 -30.69 6.42 18.40
N ASP A 82 -30.42 7.12 17.29
CA ASP A 82 -31.42 7.33 16.24
C ASP A 82 -31.71 6.01 15.51
N ILE A 83 -30.68 5.18 15.27
CA ILE A 83 -30.87 3.84 14.70
C ILE A 83 -31.75 2.97 15.60
N PHE A 84 -31.47 2.93 16.91
CA PHE A 84 -32.29 2.15 17.85
C PHE A 84 -33.70 2.72 18.00
N SER A 85 -33.87 4.04 17.94
CA SER A 85 -35.19 4.65 18.00
C SER A 85 -36.08 4.26 16.81
N LEU A 86 -35.48 4.04 15.64
CA LEU A 86 -36.19 3.58 14.44
C LEU A 86 -36.69 2.13 14.56
N MET A 87 -36.16 1.33 15.49
CA MET A 87 -36.59 -0.06 15.74
C MET A 87 -37.84 -0.18 16.62
N MET A 88 -38.24 0.89 17.30
CA MET A 88 -39.40 0.93 18.22
C MET A 88 -40.76 1.14 17.53
N PRO A 89 -40.93 1.99 16.49
CA PRO A 89 -42.21 2.20 15.83
C PRO A 89 -42.62 1.02 14.93
N GLN A 90 -43.87 1.05 14.44
CA GLN A 90 -44.36 0.09 13.44
C GLN A 90 -43.48 0.12 12.19
N LEU A 91 -42.98 -1.06 11.82
CA LEU A 91 -41.98 -1.21 10.78
C LEU A 91 -42.60 -1.01 9.39
N ASN A 92 -42.17 0.04 8.69
CA ASN A 92 -42.44 0.23 7.26
C ASN A 92 -41.14 -0.03 6.47
N PHE A 93 -41.27 -0.33 5.18
CA PHE A 93 -40.16 -0.61 4.26
C PHE A 93 -39.07 0.47 4.27
N ILE A 94 -39.45 1.76 4.30
CA ILE A 94 -38.50 2.89 4.35
C ILE A 94 -37.69 2.86 5.67
N ILE A 95 -38.38 2.65 6.80
CA ILE A 95 -37.76 2.57 8.12
C ILE A 95 -36.79 1.38 8.18
N LEU A 96 -37.19 0.22 7.65
CA LEU A 96 -36.34 -0.96 7.56
C LEU A 96 -35.07 -0.69 6.74
N LEU A 97 -35.19 -0.05 5.57
CA LEU A 97 -34.04 0.29 4.73
C LEU A 97 -33.10 1.26 5.44
N LYS A 98 -33.63 2.25 6.16
CA LYS A 98 -32.85 3.20 6.96
C LYS A 98 -32.11 2.51 8.11
N ILE A 99 -32.75 1.56 8.81
CA ILE A 99 -32.09 0.76 9.85
C ILE A 99 -30.93 -0.05 9.27
N ILE A 100 -31.16 -0.76 8.15
CA ILE A 100 -30.12 -1.56 7.49
C ILE A 100 -28.96 -0.67 7.05
N ALA A 101 -29.25 0.49 6.44
CA ALA A 101 -28.22 1.44 6.02
C ALA A 101 -27.41 1.94 7.23
N GLY A 102 -28.06 2.30 8.33
CA GLY A 102 -27.40 2.76 9.55
C GLY A 102 -26.47 1.70 10.16
N LEU A 103 -26.93 0.45 10.27
CA LEU A 103 -26.09 -0.66 10.73
C LEU A 103 -24.91 -0.91 9.79
N LEU A 104 -25.15 -0.82 8.48
CA LEU A 104 -24.13 -1.04 7.46
C LEU A 104 -23.04 0.06 7.51
N VAL A 105 -23.39 1.31 7.82
CA VAL A 105 -22.40 2.39 8.07
C VAL A 105 -21.42 1.98 9.15
N TYR A 106 -21.92 1.56 10.32
CA TYR A 106 -21.04 1.21 11.43
C TYR A 106 -20.19 -0.03 11.16
N PHE A 107 -20.80 -1.08 10.59
CA PHE A 107 -20.09 -2.31 10.25
C PHE A 107 -18.97 -2.05 9.21
N SER A 108 -19.29 -1.32 8.15
CA SER A 108 -18.32 -1.01 7.09
C SER A 108 -17.26 -0.02 7.55
N TYR A 109 -17.60 0.96 8.38
CA TYR A 109 -16.65 1.88 8.99
C TYR A 109 -15.63 1.12 9.86
N ILE A 110 -16.09 0.36 10.85
CA ILE A 110 -15.21 -0.39 11.78
C ILE A 110 -14.36 -1.39 10.99
N GLY A 111 -14.97 -2.11 10.04
CA GLY A 111 -14.25 -3.03 9.17
C GLY A 111 -13.17 -2.32 8.35
N SER A 112 -13.45 -1.15 7.79
CA SER A 112 -12.47 -0.39 7.01
C SER A 112 -11.26 0.04 7.84
N VAL A 113 -11.48 0.52 9.08
CA VAL A 113 -10.42 0.85 10.04
C VAL A 113 -9.57 -0.38 10.32
N PHE A 114 -10.21 -1.51 10.65
CA PHE A 114 -9.52 -2.75 10.95
C PHE A 114 -8.62 -3.22 9.79
N PHE A 115 -9.14 -3.23 8.58
CA PHE A 115 -8.37 -3.65 7.41
C PHE A 115 -7.26 -2.66 7.04
N ALA A 116 -7.48 -1.35 7.21
CA ALA A 116 -6.43 -0.34 7.00
C ALA A 116 -5.28 -0.51 8.00
N PHE A 117 -5.58 -0.75 9.29
CA PHE A 117 -4.54 -1.08 10.27
C PHE A 117 -3.84 -2.41 9.97
N LYS A 118 -4.58 -3.42 9.51
CA LYS A 118 -4.00 -4.72 9.09
C LYS A 118 -2.99 -4.57 7.95
N THR A 119 -3.19 -3.62 7.04
CA THR A 119 -2.21 -3.29 5.99
C THR A 119 -0.97 -2.60 6.55
N LEU A 120 -1.13 -1.71 7.53
CA LEU A 120 -0.03 -0.98 8.17
C LEU A 120 0.76 -1.82 9.17
N TYR A 121 0.15 -2.84 9.76
CA TYR A 121 0.80 -3.67 10.76
C TYR A 121 2.16 -4.18 10.29
N THR A 122 3.17 -4.03 11.15
CA THR A 122 4.56 -4.39 10.82
C THR A 122 4.68 -5.91 10.78
N ALA A 123 4.77 -6.45 9.56
CA ALA A 123 5.14 -7.85 9.35
C ALA A 123 6.67 -7.98 9.38
N SER A 124 7.18 -9.14 9.81
CA SER A 124 8.60 -9.45 9.70
C SER A 124 8.96 -9.69 8.24
N TYR A 125 9.78 -8.81 7.65
CA TYR A 125 10.29 -8.99 6.29
C TYR A 125 11.64 -9.69 6.37
N ALA A 126 11.84 -10.70 5.55
CA ALA A 126 13.13 -11.34 5.43
C ALA A 126 14.17 -10.35 4.90
N MET A 127 15.35 -10.35 5.51
CA MET A 127 16.48 -9.50 5.15
C MET A 127 17.70 -10.36 4.92
N TYR A 128 18.52 -9.95 3.95
CA TYR A 128 19.79 -10.63 3.69
C TYR A 128 20.77 -10.28 4.81
N ASN A 129 21.43 -11.28 5.39
CA ASN A 129 22.44 -11.06 6.42
C ASN A 129 23.77 -10.62 5.77
N VAL A 130 24.03 -9.32 5.79
CA VAL A 130 25.25 -8.72 5.21
C VAL A 130 26.53 -9.23 5.88
N ALA A 131 26.45 -9.71 7.13
CA ALA A 131 27.60 -10.31 7.80
C ALA A 131 28.11 -11.60 7.12
N ASN A 132 27.30 -12.21 6.26
CA ASN A 132 27.71 -13.39 5.49
C ASN A 132 28.65 -13.04 4.31
N ILE A 133 28.82 -11.76 3.99
CA ILE A 133 29.73 -11.31 2.93
C ILE A 133 31.14 -11.21 3.51
N SER A 134 32.03 -12.16 3.16
CA SER A 134 33.45 -12.07 3.52
C SER A 134 34.32 -11.68 2.33
N SER A 135 35.25 -10.75 2.56
CA SER A 135 36.22 -10.27 1.55
C SER A 135 37.11 -11.40 1.04
N GLU A 136 37.45 -12.35 1.92
CA GLU A 136 38.26 -13.53 1.61
C GLU A 136 37.55 -14.47 0.62
N LYS A 137 36.25 -14.72 0.82
CA LYS A 137 35.45 -15.58 -0.08
C LYS A 137 35.17 -14.91 -1.42
N LEU A 138 34.94 -13.59 -1.43
CA LEU A 138 34.76 -12.82 -2.67
C LEU A 138 36.01 -12.83 -3.55
N GLY A 139 37.21 -12.81 -2.94
CA GLY A 139 38.49 -12.83 -3.67
C GLY A 139 38.80 -14.17 -4.32
N ASN A 140 38.51 -15.28 -3.62
CA ASN A 140 38.92 -16.62 -4.04
C ASN A 140 37.84 -17.39 -4.82
N GLN A 141 36.55 -17.13 -4.56
CA GLN A 141 35.42 -17.89 -5.12
C GLN A 141 34.27 -16.98 -5.57
N LYS A 142 34.60 -15.84 -6.18
CA LYS A 142 33.67 -14.77 -6.59
C LYS A 142 32.37 -15.29 -7.22
N ASN A 143 32.46 -16.17 -8.21
CA ASN A 143 31.27 -16.66 -8.94
C ASN A 143 30.38 -17.59 -8.09
N ILE A 144 30.96 -18.35 -7.16
CA ILE A 144 30.19 -19.22 -6.26
C ILE A 144 29.44 -18.35 -5.24
N GLU A 145 30.13 -17.40 -4.63
CA GLU A 145 29.54 -16.47 -3.66
C GLU A 145 28.44 -15.59 -4.27
N LEU A 146 28.66 -15.08 -5.48
CA LEU A 146 27.61 -14.36 -6.22
C LEU A 146 26.38 -15.25 -6.47
N GLY A 147 26.57 -16.52 -6.83
CA GLY A 147 25.47 -17.48 -6.99
C GLY A 147 24.66 -17.71 -5.70
N ILE A 148 25.34 -17.79 -4.55
CA ILE A 148 24.72 -17.91 -3.23
C ILE A 148 23.90 -16.66 -2.90
N ILE A 149 24.48 -15.47 -3.12
CA ILE A 149 23.80 -14.19 -2.88
C ILE A 149 22.55 -14.06 -3.75
N ILE A 150 22.66 -14.36 -5.06
CA ILE A 150 21.53 -14.33 -6.00
C ILE A 150 20.39 -15.21 -5.50
N THR A 151 20.71 -16.44 -5.07
CA THR A 151 19.72 -17.41 -4.59
C THR A 151 19.05 -16.92 -3.30
N ALA A 152 19.84 -16.40 -2.35
CA ALA A 152 19.33 -15.86 -1.11
C ALA A 152 18.37 -14.68 -1.34
N TYR A 153 18.74 -13.71 -2.19
CA TYR A 153 17.84 -12.61 -2.53
C TYR A 153 16.57 -13.09 -3.24
N ARG A 154 16.67 -14.06 -4.16
CA ARG A 154 15.51 -14.66 -4.82
C ARG A 154 14.52 -15.22 -3.80
N ASP A 155 15.00 -15.93 -2.78
CA ASP A 155 14.14 -16.54 -1.77
C ASP A 155 13.53 -15.49 -0.83
N ILE A 156 14.32 -14.49 -0.42
CA ILE A 156 13.82 -13.32 0.32
C ILE A 156 12.70 -12.60 -0.45
N ILE A 157 12.88 -12.37 -1.75
CA ILE A 157 11.86 -11.73 -2.60
C ILE A 157 10.57 -12.54 -2.60
N LYS A 158 10.66 -13.88 -2.77
CA LYS A 158 9.49 -14.75 -2.77
C LYS A 158 8.74 -14.70 -1.44
N GLU A 159 9.45 -14.69 -0.32
CA GLU A 159 8.83 -14.59 1.01
C GLU A 159 8.15 -13.23 1.21
N ASN A 160 8.86 -12.14 0.89
CA ASN A 160 8.34 -10.78 1.02
C ASN A 160 7.13 -10.52 0.12
N ARG A 161 7.08 -11.13 -1.07
CA ARG A 161 5.90 -11.07 -1.96
C ARG A 161 4.65 -11.63 -1.33
N LYS A 162 4.74 -12.78 -0.62
CA LYS A 162 3.59 -13.38 0.08
C LYS A 162 3.04 -12.44 1.15
N ILE A 163 3.92 -11.74 1.86
CA ILE A 163 3.53 -10.75 2.88
C ILE A 163 2.85 -9.55 2.24
N ASN A 164 3.45 -9.00 1.17
CA ASN A 164 2.91 -7.85 0.46
C ASN A 164 1.56 -8.15 -0.22
N GLU A 165 1.35 -9.36 -0.72
CA GLU A 165 0.06 -9.79 -1.25
C GLU A 165 -1.03 -9.86 -0.18
N LYS A 166 -0.72 -10.37 1.03
CA LYS A 166 -1.66 -10.35 2.15
C LYS A 166 -2.03 -8.92 2.54
N LYS A 167 -1.04 -8.02 2.61
CA LYS A 167 -1.26 -6.58 2.88
C LYS A 167 -2.09 -5.90 1.78
N ALA A 168 -1.82 -6.22 0.51
CA ALA A 168 -2.56 -5.69 -0.63
C ALA A 168 -4.03 -6.14 -0.61
N LYS A 169 -4.30 -7.42 -0.31
CA LYS A 169 -5.68 -7.91 -0.12
C LYS A 169 -6.38 -7.19 1.02
N ALA A 170 -5.73 -7.01 2.17
CA ALA A 170 -6.31 -6.25 3.28
C ALA A 170 -6.65 -4.81 2.86
N PHE A 171 -5.76 -4.15 2.12
CA PHE A 171 -5.98 -2.80 1.59
C PHE A 171 -7.19 -2.76 0.64
N GLU A 172 -7.31 -3.73 -0.25
CA GLU A 172 -8.47 -3.85 -1.16
C GLU A 172 -9.79 -3.98 -0.38
N HIS A 173 -9.82 -4.76 0.70
CA HIS A 173 -10.99 -4.88 1.56
C HIS A 173 -11.32 -3.56 2.26
N ALA A 174 -10.31 -2.82 2.75
CA ALA A 174 -10.52 -1.52 3.35
C ALA A 174 -11.20 -0.54 2.36
N ILE A 175 -10.71 -0.48 1.12
CA ILE A 175 -11.29 0.37 0.06
C ILE A 175 -12.74 -0.03 -0.24
N LYS A 176 -13.03 -1.33 -0.41
CA LYS A 176 -14.40 -1.81 -0.67
C LYS A 176 -15.36 -1.39 0.45
N LEU A 177 -14.94 -1.51 1.71
CA LEU A 177 -15.75 -1.13 2.85
C LEU A 177 -15.96 0.38 2.95
N ILE A 178 -14.98 1.21 2.57
CA ILE A 178 -15.16 2.67 2.51
C ILE A 178 -16.20 3.07 1.47
N VAL A 179 -16.19 2.43 0.30
CA VAL A 179 -17.21 2.65 -0.75
C VAL A 179 -18.59 2.26 -0.23
N ILE A 180 -18.72 1.08 0.38
CA ILE A 180 -19.98 0.63 0.98
C ILE A 180 -20.43 1.60 2.08
N CYS A 181 -19.53 2.06 2.94
CA CYS A 181 -19.81 3.04 3.98
C CYS A 181 -20.37 4.34 3.40
N SER A 182 -19.72 4.87 2.35
CA SER A 182 -20.11 6.13 1.71
C SER A 182 -21.52 6.05 1.08
N ILE A 183 -21.83 4.94 0.43
CA ILE A 183 -23.17 4.67 -0.12
C ILE A 183 -24.19 4.56 1.01
N SER A 184 -23.87 3.80 2.07
CA SER A 184 -24.76 3.60 3.22
C SER A 184 -25.08 4.90 3.94
N VAL A 185 -24.08 5.78 4.12
CA VAL A 185 -24.26 7.13 4.68
C VAL A 185 -25.23 7.94 3.82
N SER A 186 -25.03 7.93 2.50
CA SER A 186 -25.90 8.65 1.56
C SER A 186 -27.35 8.16 1.65
N ILE A 187 -27.56 6.85 1.69
CA ILE A 187 -28.88 6.23 1.84
C ILE A 187 -29.50 6.65 3.18
N TYR A 188 -28.77 6.52 4.29
CA TYR A 188 -29.30 6.81 5.63
C TYR A 188 -29.74 8.27 5.81
N ILE A 189 -28.99 9.22 5.26
CA ILE A 189 -29.26 10.66 5.42
C ILE A 189 -30.43 11.11 4.53
N ASN A 190 -30.57 10.54 3.33
CA ASN A 190 -31.55 11.01 2.34
C ASN A 190 -32.89 10.25 2.38
N LEU A 191 -32.96 9.08 3.01
CA LEU A 191 -34.21 8.37 3.32
C LEU A 191 -34.69 8.73 4.73
#